data_AF-A0A5C7RA80-F1
#
_entry.id   AF-A0A5C7RA80-F1
#
_cell.length_a   1.000
_cell.length_b   1.000
_cell.length_c   1.000
_cell.angle_alpha   90.00
_cell.angle_beta   90.00
_cell.angle_gamma   90.00
#
_symmetry.space_group_name_H-M   'P 1'
#
loop_
_entity.id
_entity.type
_entity.pdbx_description
1 polymer ?
#
loop_
_entity_poly.entity_id
_entity_poly.type
_entity_poly.pdbx_seq_one_letter_code
_entity_poly.pdbx_strand_id
1 'polypeptide(L)'
;MSITPLFALVLLLYLVLHWVGFFPARLEAIPLVIPMPSQGVMRPTYGDWLVVAGLLALNFEIFKATRINDLSILERVISTLVLIVYLIIWLIKPWAANSYFMLLTLMAFINVAAGFTVTYAAAKASLNLSK
;
A
#
# COMPACT_ATOMS: atom_id res chain seq x y z
N MET A 1 -1.85 -10.90 -17.86
CA MET A 1 -1.07 -10.25 -16.80
C MET A 1 -2.05 -9.39 -16.00
N SER A 2 -2.19 -9.61 -14.69
CA SER A 2 -3.27 -8.98 -13.92
C SER A 2 -3.02 -7.49 -13.72
N ILE A 3 -3.98 -6.67 -14.16
CA ILE A 3 -3.96 -5.19 -14.10
C ILE A 3 -4.22 -4.67 -12.68
N THR A 4 -4.61 -5.54 -11.75
CA THR A 4 -5.06 -5.12 -10.41
C THR A 4 -3.89 -4.58 -9.58
N PRO A 5 -3.93 -3.31 -9.12
CA PRO A 5 -2.95 -2.81 -8.15
C PRO A 5 -3.18 -3.52 -6.82
N LEU A 6 -2.14 -4.16 -6.27
CA LEU A 6 -2.18 -4.80 -4.95
C LEU A 6 -2.57 -3.79 -3.86
N PHE A 7 -2.21 -2.51 -4.01
CA PHE A 7 -2.64 -1.47 -3.08
C PHE A 7 -4.16 -1.27 -3.07
N ALA A 8 -4.84 -1.51 -4.18
CA ALA A 8 -6.30 -1.53 -4.23
C ALA A 8 -6.86 -2.71 -3.43
N LEU A 9 -6.20 -3.87 -3.49
CA LEU A 9 -6.59 -5.04 -2.69
C LEU A 9 -6.44 -4.76 -1.18
N VAL A 10 -5.34 -4.11 -0.77
CA VAL A 10 -5.15 -3.71 0.64
C VAL A 10 -6.23 -2.73 1.09
N LEU A 11 -6.63 -1.80 0.22
CA LEU A 11 -7.71 -0.85 0.51
C LEU A 11 -9.04 -1.58 0.69
N LEU A 12 -9.38 -2.48 -0.25
CA LEU A 12 -10.60 -3.28 -0.20
C LEU A 12 -10.63 -4.16 1.05
N LEU A 13 -9.50 -4.78 1.41
CA LEU A 13 -9.38 -5.56 2.64
C LEU A 13 -9.70 -4.70 3.86
N TYR A 14 -9.15 -3.49 3.96
CA TYR A 14 -9.47 -2.57 5.06
C TYR A 14 -10.96 -2.25 5.10
N LEU A 15 -11.56 -1.90 3.96
CA LEU A 15 -12.98 -1.56 3.85
C LEU A 15 -13.89 -2.72 4.25
N VAL A 16 -13.56 -3.94 3.83
CA VAL A 16 -14.31 -5.15 4.20
C VAL A 16 -14.19 -5.41 5.71
N LEU A 17 -13.00 -5.30 6.28
CA LEU A 17 -12.80 -5.48 7.73
C LEU A 17 -13.53 -4.40 8.55
N HIS A 18 -13.61 -3.18 8.04
CA HIS A 18 -14.45 -2.15 8.65
C HIS A 18 -15.93 -2.48 8.54
N TRP A 19 -16.40 -2.93 7.36
CA TRP A 19 -17.80 -3.25 7.10
C TRP A 19 -18.33 -4.40 7.97
N VAL A 20 -17.51 -5.41 8.25
CA VAL A 20 -17.83 -6.52 9.17
C VAL A 20 -17.72 -6.10 10.66
N GLY A 21 -17.39 -4.84 10.94
CA GLY A 21 -17.28 -4.29 12.30
C GLY A 21 -16.00 -4.70 13.04
N PHE A 22 -15.02 -5.26 12.33
CA PHE A 22 -13.74 -5.65 12.92
C PHE A 22 -12.84 -4.42 13.19
N PHE A 23 -12.77 -3.50 12.23
CA PHE A 23 -12.07 -2.21 12.38
C PHE A 23 -13.04 -1.04 12.57
N PRO A 24 -12.70 -0.05 13.41
CA PRO A 24 -11.39 0.16 14.06
C PRO A 24 -11.24 -0.53 15.43
N ALA A 25 -12.30 -1.10 15.99
CA ALA A 25 -12.36 -1.58 17.38
C ALA A 25 -11.28 -2.61 17.76
N ARG A 26 -10.83 -3.44 16.81
CA ARG A 26 -9.80 -4.46 17.05
C ARG A 26 -8.43 -4.11 16.46
N LEU A 27 -8.21 -2.89 15.96
CA LEU A 27 -6.91 -2.52 15.41
C LEU A 27 -5.77 -2.70 16.42
N GLU A 28 -6.01 -2.29 17.67
CA GLU A 28 -5.02 -2.36 18.76
C GLU A 28 -5.02 -3.71 19.49
N ALA A 29 -5.90 -4.64 19.13
CA ALA A 29 -5.92 -5.95 19.76
C ALA A 29 -4.64 -6.72 19.40
N ILE A 30 -4.06 -7.39 20.40
CA ILE A 30 -2.79 -8.11 20.30
C ILE A 30 -3.11 -9.60 20.06
N PRO A 31 -3.01 -10.11 18.82
CA PRO A 31 -3.24 -11.53 18.54
C PRO A 31 -2.12 -12.44 19.03
N LEU A 32 -0.90 -11.92 19.14
CA LEU A 32 0.30 -12.72 19.40
C LEU A 32 1.25 -11.97 20.33
N VAL A 33 1.90 -12.72 21.21
CA VAL A 33 2.97 -12.22 22.07
C VAL A 33 4.23 -13.02 21.73
N ILE A 34 5.30 -12.32 21.36
CA ILE A 34 6.54 -12.94 20.90
C ILE A 34 7.68 -12.56 21.85
N PRO A 35 8.23 -13.50 22.63
CA PRO A 35 9.42 -13.24 23.43
C PRO A 35 10.64 -13.11 22.52
N MET A 36 11.43 -12.04 22.71
CA MET A 36 12.62 -11.76 21.91
C MET A 36 13.89 -12.29 22.60
N PRO A 37 14.93 -12.70 21.85
CA PRO A 37 16.22 -13.09 22.42
C PRO A 37 16.88 -11.99 23.27
N SER A 38 16.57 -10.72 22.96
CA SER A 38 17.00 -9.55 23.73
C SER A 38 16.30 -9.37 25.09
N GLN A 39 15.50 -10.36 25.53
CA GLN A 39 14.67 -10.32 26.74
C GLN A 39 13.49 -9.34 26.68
N GLY A 40 13.28 -8.66 25.55
CA GLY A 40 12.07 -7.88 25.30
C GLY A 40 10.87 -8.77 24.93
N VAL A 41 9.66 -8.21 25.03
CA VAL A 41 8.43 -8.87 24.58
C VAL A 41 7.78 -8.02 23.50
N MET A 42 7.69 -8.56 22.28
CA MET A 42 7.01 -7.92 21.17
C MET A 42 5.53 -8.28 21.19
N ARG A 43 4.67 -7.27 20.99
CA ARG A 43 3.20 -7.40 21.02
C ARG A 43 2.59 -6.75 19.78
N PRO A 44 2.77 -7.34 18.59
CA PRO A 44 2.21 -6.78 17.36
C PRO A 44 0.69 -6.81 17.41
N THR A 45 0.07 -5.68 17.11
CA THR A 45 -1.38 -5.50 17.00
C THR A 45 -1.89 -5.92 15.62
N TYR A 46 -3.20 -6.09 15.43
CA TYR A 46 -3.76 -6.31 14.10
C TYR A 46 -3.46 -5.16 13.14
N GLY A 47 -3.39 -3.92 13.63
CA GLY A 47 -2.97 -2.76 12.85
C GLY A 47 -1.54 -2.88 12.34
N ASP A 48 -0.61 -3.40 13.15
CA ASP A 48 0.78 -3.64 12.73
C ASP A 48 0.85 -4.67 11.61
N TRP A 49 0.11 -5.78 11.71
CA TRP A 49 0.05 -6.79 10.66
C TRP A 49 -0.53 -6.25 9.35
N LEU A 50 -1.51 -5.36 9.45
CA LEU A 50 -2.10 -4.70 8.29
C LEU A 50 -1.09 -3.77 7.60
N VAL A 51 -0.32 -3.01 8.38
CA VAL A 51 0.77 -2.17 7.87
C VAL A 51 1.84 -3.04 7.20
N VAL A 52 2.21 -4.18 7.80
CA VAL A 52 3.15 -5.15 7.19
C VAL A 52 2.60 -5.68 5.85
N ALA A 53 1.32 -6.03 5.78
CA ALA A 53 0.70 -6.45 4.52
C ALA A 53 0.74 -5.34 3.45
N GLY A 54 0.48 -4.09 3.85
CA GLY A 54 0.63 -2.91 2.97
C GLY A 54 2.07 -2.72 2.48
N LEU A 55 3.06 -2.91 3.36
CA LEU A 55 4.47 -2.80 3.02
C LEU A 55 4.90 -3.90 2.02
N LEU A 56 4.44 -5.13 2.20
CA LEU A 56 4.69 -6.22 1.26
C LEU A 56 4.05 -5.91 -0.09
N ALA A 57 2.79 -5.46 -0.11
CA ALA A 57 2.11 -5.03 -1.33
C ALA A 57 2.88 -3.92 -2.06
N LEU A 58 3.46 -2.95 -1.32
CA LEU A 58 4.26 -1.86 -1.89
C LEU A 58 5.49 -2.41 -2.62
N ASN A 59 6.23 -3.30 -1.96
CA ASN A 59 7.40 -3.91 -2.55
C ASN A 59 7.06 -4.64 -3.85
N PHE A 60 5.98 -5.44 -3.85
CA PHE A 60 5.54 -6.14 -5.05
C PHE A 60 5.13 -5.20 -6.19
N GLU A 61 4.44 -4.10 -5.89
CA GLU A 61 4.09 -3.09 -6.91
C GLU A 61 5.34 -2.44 -7.53
N ILE A 62 6.34 -2.11 -6.71
CA ILE A 62 7.60 -1.53 -7.21
C ILE A 62 8.33 -2.52 -8.12
N PHE A 63 8.41 -3.80 -7.73
CA PHE A 63 9.01 -4.82 -8.58
C PHE A 63 8.22 -5.08 -9.87
N LYS A 64 6.89 -4.98 -9.83
CA LYS A 64 6.06 -5.10 -11.03
C LYS A 64 6.30 -3.94 -11.99
N ALA A 65 6.45 -2.72 -11.46
CA ALA A 65 6.66 -1.51 -12.24
C ALA A 65 7.96 -1.50 -13.06
N THR A 66 8.96 -2.32 -12.71
CA THR A 66 10.21 -2.43 -13.48
C THR A 66 10.07 -3.24 -14.77
N ARG A 67 8.96 -3.97 -14.95
CA ARG A 67 8.69 -4.72 -16.18
C ARG A 67 8.08 -3.79 -17.22
N ILE A 68 8.71 -3.73 -18.40
CA ILE A 68 8.21 -2.94 -19.53
C ILE A 68 6.98 -3.66 -20.10
N ASN A 69 5.82 -3.03 -19.97
CA ASN A 69 4.53 -3.51 -20.48
C ASN A 69 3.72 -2.34 -21.06
N ASP A 70 3.00 -2.60 -22.15
CA ASP A 70 2.15 -1.62 -22.83
C ASP A 70 0.99 -1.09 -21.96
N LEU A 71 0.62 -1.83 -20.91
CA LEU A 71 -0.45 -1.47 -19.97
C LEU A 71 0.02 -0.58 -18.81
N SER A 72 1.28 -0.15 -18.78
CA SER A 72 1.90 0.60 -17.67
C SER A 72 1.22 1.95 -17.37
N ILE A 73 0.64 2.61 -18.37
CA ILE A 73 -0.08 3.89 -18.19
C ILE A 73 -1.37 3.67 -17.38
N LEU A 74 -2.13 2.62 -17.70
CA LEU A 74 -3.38 2.33 -17.01
C LEU A 74 -3.13 1.97 -15.54
N GLU A 75 -2.10 1.16 -15.27
CA GLU A 75 -1.69 0.82 -13.91
C GLU A 75 -1.36 2.06 -13.08
N ARG A 76 -0.72 3.06 -13.70
CA ARG A 76 -0.43 4.33 -13.05
C ARG A 76 -1.69 5.12 -12.74
N VAL A 77 -2.63 5.25 -13.68
CA VAL A 77 -3.90 5.95 -13.47
C VAL A 77 -4.70 5.30 -12.34
N ILE A 78 -4.83 3.96 -12.35
CA ILE A 78 -5.56 3.24 -11.30
C ILE A 78 -4.86 3.43 -9.94
N SER A 79 -3.53 3.37 -9.89
CA SER A 79 -2.79 3.60 -8.64
C SER A 79 -3.02 5.01 -8.07
N THR A 80 -3.07 6.03 -8.94
CA THR A 80 -3.39 7.41 -8.54
C THR A 80 -4.81 7.52 -8.02
N LEU A 81 -5.79 6.86 -8.65
CA LEU A 81 -7.17 6.83 -8.15
C LEU A 81 -7.26 6.15 -6.78
N VAL A 82 -6.56 5.03 -6.58
CA VAL A 82 -6.50 4.33 -5.29
C VAL A 82 -5.93 5.24 -4.21
N LEU A 83 -4.86 5.99 -4.49
CA LEU A 83 -4.31 6.99 -3.58
C LEU A 83 -5.35 8.07 -3.20
N ILE A 84 -6.09 8.59 -4.19
CA ILE A 84 -7.14 9.60 -3.93
C ILE A 84 -8.19 9.02 -2.99
N VAL A 85 -8.61 7.77 -3.20
CA VAL A 85 -9.59 7.11 -2.31
C VAL A 85 -9.03 6.94 -0.90
N TYR A 86 -7.77 6.52 -0.74
CA TYR A 86 -7.11 6.47 0.57
C TYR A 86 -7.12 7.84 1.26
N LEU A 87 -6.73 8.92 0.56
CA LEU A 87 -6.71 10.27 1.11
C LEU A 87 -8.10 10.74 1.55
N ILE A 88 -9.10 10.57 0.70
CA ILE A 88 -10.48 10.96 1.00
C ILE A 88 -10.98 10.21 2.24
N ILE A 89 -10.76 8.91 2.32
CA ILE A 89 -11.18 8.10 3.46
C ILE A 89 -10.46 8.57 4.73
N TRP A 90 -9.14 8.71 4.68
CA TRP A 90 -8.33 9.07 5.84
C TRP A 90 -8.71 10.42 6.44
N LEU A 91 -8.96 11.42 5.57
CA LEU A 91 -9.27 12.78 5.99
C LEU A 91 -10.73 12.97 6.45
N ILE A 92 -11.67 12.17 5.93
CA ILE A 92 -13.10 12.39 6.16
C ILE A 92 -13.70 11.40 7.17
N LYS A 93 -13.21 10.15 7.22
CA LYS A 93 -13.86 9.08 7.98
C LYS A 93 -13.25 8.95 9.39
N PRO A 94 -14.04 9.11 10.47
CA PRO A 94 -13.52 8.99 11.84
C PRO A 94 -12.89 7.62 12.14
N TRP A 95 -13.42 6.55 11.58
CA TRP A 95 -12.87 5.20 11.76
C TRP A 95 -11.51 5.00 11.07
N ALA A 96 -11.18 5.83 10.09
CA ALA A 96 -9.89 5.82 9.40
C ALA A 96 -8.86 6.75 10.06
N ALA A 97 -9.26 7.58 11.03
CA ALA A 97 -8.41 8.56 11.69
C ALA A 97 -7.44 7.90 12.71
N ASN A 98 -6.59 7.00 12.23
CA ASN A 98 -5.60 6.27 13.02
C ASN A 98 -4.27 6.18 12.26
N SER A 99 -3.20 5.91 13.01
CA SER A 99 -1.83 5.84 12.47
C SER A 99 -1.66 4.72 11.44
N TYR A 100 -2.37 3.59 11.57
CA TYR A 100 -2.26 2.47 10.64
C TYR A 100 -2.76 2.84 9.25
N PHE A 101 -3.95 3.46 9.16
CA PHE A 101 -4.50 3.90 7.87
C PHE A 101 -3.73 5.08 7.28
N MET A 102 -3.17 5.97 8.12
CA MET A 102 -2.22 6.99 7.69
C MET A 102 -1.00 6.36 7.00
N LEU A 103 -0.39 5.33 7.60
CA LEU A 103 0.76 4.64 7.01
C LEU A 103 0.40 3.96 5.68
N LEU A 104 -0.76 3.30 5.58
CA LEU A 104 -1.24 2.74 4.31
C LEU A 104 -1.43 3.83 3.24
N THR A 105 -1.96 4.98 3.61
CA THR A 105 -2.14 6.13 2.72
C THR A 105 -0.80 6.67 2.23
N LEU A 106 0.18 6.81 3.13
CA LEU A 106 1.55 7.21 2.77
C LEU A 106 2.23 6.18 1.87
N MET A 107 2.03 4.88 2.10
CA MET A 107 2.54 3.85 1.21
C MET A 107 1.89 3.91 -0.19
N ALA A 108 0.58 4.16 -0.27
CA ALA A 108 -0.10 4.38 -1.55
C ALA A 108 0.46 5.62 -2.28
N PHE A 109 0.83 6.67 -1.53
CA PHE A 109 1.49 7.86 -2.08
C PHE A 109 2.87 7.52 -2.65
N ILE A 110 3.67 6.77 -1.89
CA ILE A 110 4.99 6.29 -2.34
C ILE A 110 4.85 5.40 -3.58
N ASN A 111 3.83 4.55 -3.65
CA ASN A 111 3.57 3.71 -4.82
C ASN A 111 3.35 4.54 -6.10
N VAL A 112 2.57 5.63 -5.99
CA VAL A 112 2.32 6.54 -7.10
C VAL A 112 3.61 7.27 -7.50
N ALA A 113 4.40 7.77 -6.55
CA ALA A 113 5.68 8.41 -6.85
C ALA A 113 6.67 7.44 -7.51
N ALA A 114 6.85 6.24 -6.94
CA ALA A 114 7.81 5.26 -7.40
C ALA A 114 7.57 4.85 -8.85
N GLY A 115 6.33 4.54 -9.22
CA GLY A 115 6.11 4.12 -10.59
C GLY A 115 6.14 5.27 -11.62
N PHE A 116 5.92 6.54 -11.24
CA PHE A 116 6.21 7.67 -12.15
C PHE A 116 7.73 7.79 -12.37
N THR A 117 8.53 7.58 -11.33
CA THR A 117 10.00 7.54 -11.42
C THR A 117 10.47 6.45 -12.38
N VAL A 118 9.88 5.25 -12.32
CA VAL A 118 10.24 4.15 -13.23
C VAL A 118 9.88 4.47 -14.68
N THR A 119 8.69 5.00 -14.95
CA THR A 119 8.30 5.42 -16.31
C THR A 119 9.24 6.49 -16.87
N TYR A 120 9.62 7.48 -16.05
CA TYR A 120 10.58 8.50 -16.45
C TYR A 120 11.97 7.91 -16.76
N ALA A 121 12.46 6.99 -15.92
CA ALA A 121 13.73 6.32 -16.15
C ALA A 121 13.72 5.48 -17.44
N ALA A 122 12.61 4.77 -17.72
CA ALA A 122 12.45 4.00 -18.95
C ALA A 122 12.46 4.89 -20.20
N ALA A 123 11.74 6.03 -20.17
CA ALA A 123 11.74 6.99 -21.27
C ALA A 123 13.13 7.61 -21.52
N LYS A 124 13.90 7.87 -20.46
CA LYS A 124 15.29 8.35 -20.58
C LYS A 124 16.20 7.28 -21.20
N ALA A 125 16.05 6.02 -20.79
CA ALA A 125 16.82 4.91 -21.34
C ALA A 125 16.52 4.70 -22.83
N SER A 126 15.25 4.77 -23.25
CA SER A 126 14.87 4.63 -24.66
C SER A 126 15.43 5.74 -25.54
N LEU A 127 15.49 6.98 -25.04
CA LEU A 127 16.08 8.11 -25.79
C LEU A 127 17.58 7.95 -26.03
N ASN A 128 18.31 7.38 -25.06
CA ASN A 128 19.75 7.14 -25.20
C ASN A 128 20.08 6.04 -26.23
N LEU A 129 19.18 5.07 -26.44
CA LEU A 129 19.36 4.01 -27.44
C LEU A 129 19.12 4.47 -28.89
N SER A 130 18.49 5.64 -29.07
CA SER A 130 18.19 6.22 -30.39
C SER A 130 19.27 7.18 -30.90
N LYS A 131 20.32 7.46 -30.11
CA LYS A 131 21.49 8.24 -30.51
C LYS A 131 22.66 7.31 -30.79
#